data_AF-A0A9D8PQ63-F1
#
_entry.id   AF-A0A9D8PQ63-F1
#
_cell.length_a   1.000
_cell.length_b   1.000
_cell.length_c   1.000
_cell.angle_alpha   90.00
_cell.angle_beta   90.00
_cell.angle_gamma   90.00
#
_symmetry.space_group_name_H-M   'P 1'
#
loop_
_entity.id
_entity.type
_entity.pdbx_description
1 polymer ?
#
loop_
_entity_poly.entity_id
_entity_poly.type
_entity_poly.pdbx_seq_one_letter_code
_entity_poly.pdbx_strand_id
1 'polypeptide(L)'
;MIGNSVDGGSANESRKHPREKVKIRVNYKTVDRFKEEYTENISHGGIFIKSTRPLPMHLKVKVSLSIPKWEEPVTMMSEVVRRVTEEDARKSGLNPGFALQFLDFDEKKKELDEFIKSISGVVAADERTVIQLGEPPEDFSDEGEDSETDIDEASREITMQRVRKMSMNEKMMLAPKGDKLERAALLKDLNPSVARLIIRNPRITDQEINRIAKDVGTPADVLDAIGKNRKWIQNLEIKNSIVRNPRTPSQLALRQLALLSTKEISLIAKSQHVRDNIKREAVKILTQRRERGG
;
A
#
# COMPACT_ATOMS: atom_id res chain seq x y z
N MET A 1 57.83 -44.95 -1.97
CA MET A 1 57.09 -43.87 -2.64
C MET A 1 56.44 -43.02 -1.56
N ILE A 2 56.80 -41.74 -1.47
CA ILE A 2 56.26 -40.78 -0.49
C ILE A 2 55.68 -39.64 -1.33
N GLY A 3 54.41 -39.29 -1.12
CA GLY A 3 53.71 -38.30 -1.94
C GLY A 3 53.42 -37.00 -1.18
N ASN A 4 53.81 -35.88 -1.80
CA ASN A 4 53.23 -34.52 -1.74
C ASN A 4 53.08 -33.84 -0.34
N SER A 5 53.72 -32.73 0.04
CA SER A 5 54.16 -31.50 -0.70
C SER A 5 53.08 -30.93 -1.63
N VAL A 6 52.53 -29.70 -1.50
CA VAL A 6 52.76 -28.55 -0.57
C VAL A 6 51.48 -27.67 -0.50
N ASP A 7 51.47 -26.68 0.42
CA ASP A 7 50.78 -25.36 0.37
C ASP A 7 49.24 -25.22 0.38
N GLY A 8 48.72 -24.89 1.57
CA GLY A 8 48.34 -23.53 1.96
C GLY A 8 47.60 -22.58 1.00
N GLY A 9 46.40 -22.13 1.37
CA GLY A 9 45.73 -21.00 0.71
C GLY A 9 44.36 -20.62 1.32
N SER A 10 44.35 -19.52 2.09
CA SER A 10 43.24 -18.62 2.47
C SER A 10 41.78 -19.10 2.62
N ALA A 11 41.17 -18.69 3.73
CA ALA A 11 39.73 -18.46 3.79
C ALA A 11 39.31 -17.34 2.83
N ASN A 12 38.24 -17.55 2.05
CA ASN A 12 37.32 -16.47 1.69
C ASN A 12 35.92 -17.00 1.32
N GLU A 13 34.92 -16.11 1.45
CA GLU A 13 33.51 -16.32 1.17
C GLU A 13 33.24 -16.77 -0.27
N SER A 14 32.39 -17.79 -0.47
CA SER A 14 31.53 -17.94 -1.66
C SER A 14 30.65 -19.20 -1.66
N ARG A 15 30.00 -19.54 -0.53
CA ARG A 15 28.82 -20.44 -0.57
C ARG A 15 27.59 -19.68 -1.09
N LYS A 16 27.63 -19.30 -2.37
CA LYS A 16 26.48 -18.70 -3.07
C LYS A 16 25.39 -19.76 -3.19
N HIS A 17 24.31 -19.58 -2.43
CA HIS A 17 23.21 -20.53 -2.26
C HIS A 17 22.69 -21.12 -3.59
N PRO A 18 22.28 -22.40 -3.64
CA PRO A 18 21.61 -22.99 -4.80
C PRO A 18 20.26 -22.31 -5.05
N ARG A 19 20.08 -21.69 -6.22
CA ARG A 19 18.88 -20.89 -6.56
C ARG A 19 17.91 -21.63 -7.49
N GLU A 20 17.29 -22.71 -7.05
CA GLU A 20 16.31 -23.49 -7.84
C GLU A 20 15.48 -24.39 -6.88
N LYS A 21 14.16 -24.63 -6.97
CA LYS A 21 13.07 -24.20 -7.87
C LYS A 21 11.74 -24.21 -7.09
N VAL A 22 11.22 -23.05 -6.64
CA VAL A 22 9.82 -23.01 -6.14
C VAL A 22 8.85 -22.94 -7.33
N LYS A 23 7.97 -23.94 -7.44
CA LYS A 23 6.93 -24.01 -8.47
C LYS A 23 5.57 -23.70 -7.86
N ILE A 24 4.80 -22.86 -8.54
CA ILE A 24 3.46 -22.45 -8.12
C ILE A 24 2.49 -22.83 -9.22
N ARG A 25 1.48 -23.64 -8.90
CA ARG A 25 0.43 -24.01 -9.84
C ARG A 25 -0.87 -23.30 -9.49
N VAL A 26 -1.36 -22.48 -10.41
CA VAL A 26 -2.65 -21.79 -10.28
C VAL A 26 -3.61 -22.44 -11.27
N ASN A 27 -4.64 -23.10 -10.75
CA ASN A 27 -5.63 -23.79 -11.58
C ASN A 27 -6.93 -22.97 -11.62
N TYR A 28 -7.30 -22.52 -12.82
CA TYR A 28 -8.60 -21.91 -13.08
C TYR A 28 -9.61 -22.99 -13.43
N LYS A 29 -10.78 -22.97 -12.77
CA LYS A 29 -11.87 -23.91 -13.06
C LYS A 29 -12.72 -23.49 -14.26
N THR A 30 -12.84 -22.19 -14.49
CA THR A 30 -13.62 -21.60 -15.59
C THR A 30 -12.78 -20.54 -16.31
N VAL A 31 -13.04 -20.36 -17.61
CA VAL A 31 -12.33 -19.36 -18.42
C VAL A 31 -12.73 -17.95 -18.03
N ASP A 32 -13.98 -17.71 -17.66
CA ASP A 32 -14.44 -16.35 -17.35
C ASP A 32 -13.86 -15.80 -16.05
N ARG A 33 -13.68 -16.66 -15.03
CA ARG A 33 -12.90 -16.30 -13.84
C ARG A 33 -11.45 -15.94 -14.18
N PHE A 34 -10.84 -16.68 -15.13
CA PHE A 34 -9.52 -16.33 -15.63
C PHE A 34 -9.55 -14.98 -16.36
N LYS A 35 -10.56 -14.69 -17.19
CA LYS A 35 -10.71 -13.38 -17.85
C LYS A 35 -10.88 -12.23 -16.86
N GLU A 36 -11.63 -12.41 -15.77
CA GLU A 36 -11.79 -11.40 -14.71
C GLU A 36 -10.43 -11.09 -14.04
N GLU A 37 -9.75 -12.10 -13.51
CA GLU A 37 -8.43 -11.95 -12.88
C GLU A 37 -7.38 -11.45 -13.91
N TYR A 38 -7.53 -11.80 -15.19
CA TYR A 38 -6.68 -11.30 -16.27
C TYR A 38 -6.89 -9.83 -16.61
N THR A 39 -8.14 -9.41 -16.80
CA THR A 39 -8.47 -8.02 -17.16
C THR A 39 -8.10 -7.07 -16.03
N GLU A 40 -8.31 -7.48 -14.77
CA GLU A 40 -8.04 -6.62 -13.61
C GLU A 40 -6.59 -6.64 -13.14
N ASN A 41 -5.88 -7.79 -13.22
CA ASN A 41 -4.58 -7.96 -12.56
C ASN A 41 -3.48 -8.53 -13.48
N ILE A 42 -3.71 -9.68 -14.13
CA ILE A 42 -2.63 -10.41 -14.86
C ILE A 42 -2.17 -9.67 -16.12
N SER A 43 -3.08 -9.06 -16.88
CA SER A 43 -2.78 -8.29 -18.11
C SER A 43 -1.83 -7.10 -17.93
N HIS A 44 -1.68 -6.64 -16.68
CA HIS A 44 -0.79 -5.57 -16.25
C HIS A 44 0.54 -6.09 -15.65
N GLY A 45 0.81 -7.39 -15.73
CA GLY A 45 2.10 -8.01 -15.44
C GLY A 45 2.25 -8.65 -14.05
N GLY A 46 1.17 -8.89 -13.30
CA GLY A 46 1.29 -9.58 -12.00
C GLY A 46 0.03 -10.26 -11.47
N ILE A 47 0.19 -11.10 -10.45
CA ILE A 47 -0.90 -11.85 -9.80
C ILE A 47 -0.74 -11.88 -8.28
N PHE A 48 -1.83 -11.72 -7.52
CA PHE A 48 -1.81 -11.90 -6.07
C PHE A 48 -2.30 -13.29 -5.67
N ILE A 49 -1.47 -14.00 -4.92
CA ILE A 49 -1.70 -15.37 -4.49
C ILE A 49 -2.01 -15.37 -2.99
N LYS A 50 -3.25 -15.70 -2.63
CA LYS A 50 -3.64 -15.88 -1.23
C LYS A 50 -2.91 -17.10 -0.64
N SER A 51 -2.25 -16.93 0.49
CA SER A 51 -1.51 -17.98 1.20
C SER A 51 -1.33 -17.62 2.67
N THR A 52 -1.49 -18.60 3.56
CA THR A 52 -1.12 -18.49 4.98
C THR A 52 0.39 -18.61 5.21
N ARG A 53 1.13 -19.15 4.24
CA ARG A 53 2.60 -19.19 4.19
C ARG A 53 3.09 -18.40 2.98
N PRO A 54 3.23 -17.06 3.09
CA PRO A 54 3.62 -16.23 1.96
C PRO A 54 5.13 -16.28 1.74
N LEU A 55 5.54 -16.43 0.47
CA LEU A 55 6.93 -16.58 0.06
C LEU A 55 7.76 -15.30 0.34
N PRO A 56 9.09 -15.42 0.56
CA PRO A 56 9.97 -14.27 0.77
C PRO A 56 10.05 -13.38 -0.48
N MET A 57 10.31 -12.09 -0.27
CA MET A 57 10.44 -11.11 -1.36
C MET A 57 11.66 -11.40 -2.24
N HIS A 58 11.60 -10.95 -3.49
CA HIS A 58 12.60 -11.15 -4.55
C HIS A 58 12.88 -12.61 -4.93
N LEU A 59 12.14 -13.57 -4.36
CA LEU A 59 12.25 -14.96 -4.74
C LEU A 59 11.73 -15.15 -6.16
N LYS A 60 12.60 -15.65 -7.04
CA LYS A 60 12.23 -16.04 -8.40
C LYS A 60 11.60 -17.43 -8.39
N VAL A 61 10.35 -17.49 -8.83
CA VAL A 61 9.49 -18.67 -8.83
C VAL A 61 9.03 -18.96 -10.26
N LYS A 62 8.69 -20.22 -10.53
CA LYS A 62 8.09 -20.62 -11.81
C LYS A 62 6.59 -20.81 -11.59
N VAL A 63 5.78 -19.95 -12.21
CA VAL A 63 4.32 -20.00 -12.15
C VAL A 63 3.80 -20.77 -13.36
N SER A 64 3.00 -21.79 -13.14
CA SER A 64 2.24 -22.49 -14.19
C SER A 64 0.75 -22.22 -14.01
N LEU A 65 0.16 -21.52 -14.97
CA LEU A 65 -1.28 -21.28 -15.04
C LEU A 65 -1.93 -22.41 -15.85
N SER A 66 -2.86 -23.14 -15.24
CA SER A 66 -3.72 -24.09 -15.96
C SER A 66 -5.09 -23.43 -16.21
N ILE A 67 -5.48 -23.34 -17.48
CA ILE A 67 -6.69 -22.65 -17.93
C ILE A 67 -7.57 -23.66 -18.67
N PRO A 68 -8.90 -23.74 -18.41
CA PRO A 68 -9.76 -24.68 -19.11
C PRO A 68 -9.80 -24.40 -20.61
N LYS A 69 -9.84 -25.44 -21.44
CA LYS A 69 -9.72 -25.36 -22.91
C LYS A 69 -8.33 -24.96 -23.44
N TRP A 70 -7.32 -24.84 -22.57
CA TRP A 70 -5.91 -24.74 -22.96
C TRP A 70 -5.21 -26.06 -22.59
N GLU A 71 -4.59 -26.74 -23.56
CA GLU A 71 -4.04 -28.10 -23.34
C GLU A 71 -2.75 -28.11 -22.50
N GLU A 72 -1.82 -27.17 -22.72
CA GLU A 72 -0.56 -27.06 -21.96
C GLU A 72 -0.55 -25.90 -20.95
N PRO A 73 -0.14 -26.09 -19.68
CA PRO A 73 -0.16 -25.01 -18.69
C PRO A 73 0.85 -23.90 -19.00
N VAL A 74 0.36 -22.69 -19.26
CA VAL A 74 1.17 -21.49 -19.55
C VAL A 74 2.12 -21.23 -18.38
N THR A 75 3.41 -21.37 -18.66
CA THR A 75 4.46 -21.32 -17.64
C THR A 75 5.31 -20.08 -17.81
N MET A 76 5.44 -19.29 -16.76
CA MET A 76 6.12 -18.01 -16.71
C MET A 76 7.10 -17.97 -15.54
N MET A 77 8.21 -17.26 -15.70
CA MET A 77 9.08 -16.87 -14.61
C MET A 77 8.50 -15.64 -13.90
N SER A 78 8.54 -15.64 -12.58
CA SER A 78 7.98 -14.54 -11.79
C SER A 78 8.81 -14.24 -10.56
N GLU A 79 8.71 -13.03 -10.04
CA GLU A 79 9.39 -12.59 -8.82
C GLU A 79 8.37 -12.17 -7.76
N VAL A 80 8.60 -12.55 -6.49
CA VAL A 80 7.77 -12.10 -5.36
C VAL A 80 8.04 -10.63 -5.06
N VAL A 81 7.16 -9.75 -5.55
CA VAL A 81 7.28 -8.29 -5.37
C VAL A 81 6.52 -7.75 -4.16
N ARG A 82 5.70 -8.57 -3.49
CA ARG A 82 5.01 -8.18 -2.25
C ARG A 82 4.69 -9.38 -1.38
N ARG A 83 4.95 -9.31 -0.08
CA ARG A 83 4.49 -10.27 0.94
C ARG A 83 3.36 -9.64 1.78
N VAL A 84 2.43 -10.46 2.28
CA VAL A 84 1.38 -10.07 3.23
C VAL A 84 1.21 -11.22 4.21
N THR A 85 1.65 -11.04 5.45
CA THR A 85 1.50 -12.05 6.51
C THR A 85 0.05 -12.11 7.02
N GLU A 86 -0.29 -13.12 7.83
CA GLU A 86 -1.58 -13.15 8.53
C GLU A 86 -1.76 -11.98 9.50
N GLU A 87 -0.67 -11.45 10.03
CA GLU A 87 -0.70 -10.29 10.92
C GLU A 87 -0.94 -8.99 10.12
N ASP A 88 -0.26 -8.81 8.98
CA ASP A 88 -0.51 -7.69 8.06
C ASP A 88 -1.95 -7.69 7.54
N ALA A 89 -2.45 -8.88 7.20
CA ALA A 89 -3.83 -9.12 6.78
C ALA A 89 -4.82 -8.66 7.87
N ARG A 90 -4.59 -9.06 9.13
CA ARG A 90 -5.42 -8.70 10.28
C ARG A 90 -5.38 -7.19 10.59
N LYS A 91 -4.22 -6.55 10.46
CA LYS A 91 -4.04 -5.09 10.65
C LYS A 91 -4.61 -4.26 9.51
N SER A 92 -4.55 -4.75 8.27
CA SER A 92 -4.85 -3.98 7.04
C SER A 92 -6.17 -4.34 6.36
N GLY A 93 -6.90 -5.36 6.84
CA GLY A 93 -8.08 -5.91 6.17
C GLY A 93 -7.77 -6.57 4.82
N LEU A 94 -6.51 -6.96 4.58
CA LEU A 94 -6.07 -7.64 3.37
C LEU A 94 -6.20 -9.15 3.53
N ASN A 95 -6.11 -9.89 2.43
CA ASN A 95 -5.95 -11.35 2.50
C ASN A 95 -4.46 -11.66 2.67
N PRO A 96 -4.06 -12.61 3.53
CA PRO A 96 -2.66 -13.06 3.62
C PRO A 96 -2.26 -13.73 2.31
N GLY A 97 -1.01 -13.56 1.90
CA GLY A 97 -0.53 -14.00 0.60
C GLY A 97 0.66 -13.23 0.07
N PHE A 98 0.92 -13.32 -1.23
CA PHE A 98 2.04 -12.65 -1.88
C PHE A 98 1.70 -12.27 -3.32
N ALA A 99 2.25 -11.15 -3.80
CA ALA A 99 2.14 -10.74 -5.20
C ALA A 99 3.37 -11.20 -5.98
N LEU A 100 3.13 -11.73 -7.17
CA LEU A 100 4.14 -12.06 -8.15
C LEU A 100 4.08 -11.08 -9.32
N GLN A 101 5.23 -10.65 -9.82
CA GLN A 101 5.36 -9.97 -11.10
C GLN A 101 5.96 -10.93 -12.13
N PHE A 102 5.36 -11.02 -13.30
CA PHE A 102 5.82 -11.88 -14.40
C PHE A 102 7.03 -11.21 -15.09
N LEU A 103 8.12 -11.96 -15.26
CA LEU A 103 9.38 -11.47 -15.84
C LEU A 103 9.42 -11.64 -17.37
N ASP A 104 8.72 -12.65 -17.87
CA ASP A 104 8.62 -13.06 -19.28
C ASP A 104 7.19 -12.83 -19.84
N PHE A 105 6.46 -11.88 -19.25
CA PHE A 105 5.04 -11.68 -19.55
C PHE A 105 4.77 -11.33 -21.02
N ASP A 106 5.55 -10.43 -21.60
CA ASP A 106 5.27 -9.88 -22.93
C ASP A 106 5.32 -10.95 -24.04
N GLU A 107 6.13 -12.00 -23.86
CA GLU A 107 6.20 -13.15 -24.77
C GLU A 107 4.90 -13.97 -24.71
N LYS A 108 4.40 -14.25 -23.50
CA LYS A 108 3.17 -15.05 -23.28
C LYS A 108 1.88 -14.25 -23.29
N LYS A 109 1.95 -12.93 -23.25
CA LYS A 109 0.79 -12.03 -23.30
C LYS A 109 0.02 -12.17 -24.61
N LYS A 110 0.71 -12.23 -25.76
CA LYS A 110 0.07 -12.32 -27.07
C LYS A 110 -0.74 -13.61 -27.23
N GLU A 111 -0.15 -14.74 -26.86
CA GLU A 111 -0.79 -16.06 -26.84
C GLU A 111 -2.07 -16.04 -25.99
N LEU A 112 -2.01 -15.33 -24.86
CA LEU A 112 -3.09 -15.25 -23.87
C LEU A 112 -4.21 -14.27 -24.26
N ASP A 113 -3.87 -13.14 -24.88
CA ASP A 113 -4.81 -12.18 -25.46
C ASP A 113 -5.60 -12.78 -26.64
N GLU A 114 -4.96 -13.60 -27.49
CA GLU A 114 -5.61 -14.29 -28.61
C GLU A 114 -6.61 -15.35 -28.13
N PHE A 115 -6.26 -16.10 -27.08
CA PHE A 115 -7.15 -17.07 -26.43
C PHE A 115 -8.35 -16.42 -25.72
N ILE A 116 -8.16 -15.26 -25.07
CA ILE A 116 -9.29 -14.55 -24.44
C ILE A 116 -10.29 -14.08 -25.50
N LYS A 117 -9.82 -13.64 -26.67
CA LYS A 117 -10.66 -13.24 -27.80
C LYS A 117 -11.45 -14.41 -28.41
N SER A 118 -10.89 -15.62 -28.42
CA SER A 118 -11.55 -16.79 -29.02
C SER A 118 -12.69 -17.39 -28.18
N ILE A 119 -12.89 -16.94 -26.93
CA ILE A 119 -13.84 -17.55 -25.97
C ILE A 119 -14.98 -16.59 -25.61
N SER A 120 -15.49 -15.79 -26.55
CA SER A 120 -16.61 -14.87 -26.29
C SER A 120 -17.96 -15.60 -26.15
N GLY A 121 -18.46 -15.73 -24.91
CA GLY A 121 -19.76 -16.37 -24.57
C GLY A 121 -20.04 -16.35 -23.05
N VAL A 122 -21.30 -16.56 -22.66
CA VAL A 122 -21.89 -16.27 -21.31
C VAL A 122 -22.37 -17.62 -20.67
N VAL A 123 -22.58 -17.85 -19.36
CA VAL A 123 -22.93 -16.99 -18.19
C VAL A 123 -22.43 -17.58 -16.84
N ALA A 124 -22.23 -16.69 -15.85
CA ALA A 124 -22.45 -16.85 -14.38
C ALA A 124 -21.69 -17.89 -13.52
N ALA A 125 -21.03 -17.32 -12.50
CA ALA A 125 -21.11 -17.64 -11.05
C ALA A 125 -20.50 -18.94 -10.46
N ASP A 126 -19.63 -18.66 -9.46
CA ASP A 126 -19.17 -19.48 -8.33
C ASP A 126 -18.42 -20.80 -8.61
N GLU A 127 -17.10 -20.77 -8.41
CA GLU A 127 -16.35 -21.83 -7.73
C GLU A 127 -14.90 -21.37 -7.43
N ARG A 128 -14.31 -21.82 -6.31
CA ARG A 128 -13.01 -21.35 -5.78
C ARG A 128 -11.80 -21.70 -6.67
N THR A 129 -10.86 -20.77 -6.86
CA THR A 129 -9.48 -21.09 -7.34
C THR A 129 -8.85 -22.06 -6.36
N VAL A 130 -8.27 -23.16 -6.87
CA VAL A 130 -7.38 -24.02 -6.08
C VAL A 130 -5.95 -23.63 -6.44
N ILE A 131 -5.29 -22.96 -5.50
CA ILE A 131 -3.87 -22.63 -5.58
C ILE A 131 -3.11 -23.76 -4.92
N GLN A 132 -2.28 -24.49 -5.68
CA GLN A 132 -1.41 -25.50 -5.13
C GLN A 132 0.03 -24.96 -5.12
N LEU A 133 0.47 -24.58 -3.92
CA LEU A 133 1.87 -24.27 -3.65
C LEU A 133 2.63 -25.61 -3.59
N GLY A 134 3.76 -25.70 -4.30
CA GLY A 134 4.69 -26.81 -4.10
C GLY A 134 5.29 -26.75 -2.69
N GLU A 135 5.65 -27.92 -2.16
CA GLU A 135 6.26 -28.01 -0.83
C GLU A 135 7.61 -27.27 -0.80
N PRO A 136 7.88 -26.46 0.24
CA PRO A 136 9.20 -25.87 0.44
C PRO A 136 10.20 -26.97 0.89
N PRO A 137 11.49 -26.83 0.55
CA PRO A 137 12.54 -27.74 1.05
C PRO A 137 12.58 -27.86 2.57
N GLU A 138 12.91 -29.05 3.07
CA GLU A 138 12.91 -29.40 4.51
C GLU A 138 13.99 -28.67 5.33
N ASP A 139 14.94 -28.00 4.67
CA ASP A 139 16.08 -27.30 5.25
C ASP A 139 15.90 -25.76 5.37
N PHE A 140 14.71 -25.24 5.09
CA PHE A 140 14.41 -23.81 5.22
C PHE A 140 14.07 -23.40 6.67
N SER A 141 15.09 -23.09 7.47
CA SER A 141 14.93 -22.46 8.80
C SER A 141 14.74 -20.94 8.69
N ASP A 142 13.60 -20.44 9.19
CA ASP A 142 13.21 -19.02 9.20
C ASP A 142 13.96 -18.24 10.31
N GLU A 143 15.27 -18.09 10.17
CA GLU A 143 16.10 -17.19 10.99
C GLU A 143 16.51 -15.96 10.17
N GLY A 144 15.64 -14.95 10.18
CA GLY A 144 15.87 -13.64 9.54
C GLY A 144 15.04 -12.56 10.21
N GLU A 145 15.71 -11.63 10.89
CA GLU A 145 15.12 -10.67 11.83
C GLU A 145 14.08 -9.71 11.20
N ASP A 146 13.06 -9.37 11.99
CA ASP A 146 12.06 -8.36 11.66
C ASP A 146 12.70 -6.99 11.37
N SER A 147 12.52 -6.47 10.15
CA SER A 147 12.71 -5.05 9.87
C SER A 147 11.48 -4.48 9.13
N GLU A 148 10.80 -3.55 9.79
CA GLU A 148 9.48 -3.00 9.38
C GLU A 148 9.57 -1.99 8.20
N THR A 149 10.64 -2.10 7.41
CA THR A 149 11.00 -1.18 6.34
C THR A 149 11.43 -1.93 5.08
N ASP A 150 10.47 -2.36 4.26
CA ASP A 150 10.64 -2.37 2.80
C ASP A 150 9.29 -2.50 2.07
N ILE A 151 8.79 -1.35 1.60
CA ILE A 151 8.06 -1.33 0.33
C ILE A 151 9.11 -0.89 -0.65
N ASP A 152 9.55 -1.82 -1.51
CA ASP A 152 10.56 -1.62 -2.54
C ASP A 152 10.48 -0.22 -3.16
N GLU A 153 11.59 0.51 -3.07
CA GLU A 153 11.69 1.89 -3.51
C GLU A 153 11.47 2.01 -5.03
N ALA A 154 11.85 0.99 -5.81
CA ALA A 154 11.57 0.95 -7.25
C ALA A 154 10.06 0.86 -7.52
N SER A 155 9.32 0.01 -6.81
CA SER A 155 7.85 -0.09 -6.92
C SER A 155 7.14 1.21 -6.52
N ARG A 156 7.64 1.93 -5.50
CA ARG A 156 7.18 3.28 -5.15
C ARG A 156 7.47 4.28 -6.27
N GLU A 157 8.69 4.26 -6.79
CA GLU A 157 9.15 5.19 -7.83
C GLU A 157 8.40 5.00 -9.14
N ILE A 158 8.24 3.76 -9.64
CA ILE A 158 7.43 3.44 -10.84
C ILE A 158 6.00 3.99 -10.68
N THR A 159 5.39 3.78 -9.52
CA THR A 159 4.04 4.30 -9.22
C THR A 159 4.02 5.84 -9.22
N MET A 160 5.01 6.49 -8.60
CA MET A 160 5.12 7.95 -8.59
C MET A 160 5.39 8.54 -9.98
N GLN A 161 6.23 7.91 -10.79
CA GLN A 161 6.51 8.32 -12.16
C GLN A 161 5.26 8.18 -13.05
N ARG A 162 4.50 7.08 -12.92
CA ARG A 162 3.20 6.90 -13.60
C ARG A 162 2.22 8.00 -13.20
N VAL A 163 1.97 8.19 -11.91
CA VAL A 163 1.05 9.22 -11.41
C VAL A 163 1.47 10.64 -11.82
N ARG A 164 2.77 10.95 -11.87
CA ARG A 164 3.27 12.25 -12.35
C ARG A 164 2.94 12.50 -13.82
N LYS A 165 2.98 11.48 -14.68
CA LYS A 165 2.69 11.57 -16.12
C LYS A 165 1.19 11.64 -16.44
N MET A 166 0.31 11.28 -15.51
CA MET A 166 -1.15 11.33 -15.69
C MET A 166 -1.68 12.76 -15.74
N SER A 167 -2.69 12.99 -16.58
CA SER A 167 -3.46 14.24 -16.64
C SER A 167 -4.26 14.49 -15.35
N MET A 168 -4.71 15.73 -15.15
CA MET A 168 -5.52 16.11 -13.99
C MET A 168 -6.82 15.29 -13.88
N ASN A 169 -7.48 15.00 -15.01
CA ASN A 169 -8.71 14.22 -15.04
C ASN A 169 -8.47 12.76 -14.61
N GLU A 170 -7.38 12.15 -15.07
CA GLU A 170 -7.01 10.79 -14.67
C GLU A 170 -6.62 10.73 -13.19
N LYS A 171 -5.86 11.72 -12.69
CA LYS A 171 -5.56 11.85 -11.24
C LYS A 171 -6.83 11.97 -10.40
N MET A 172 -7.84 12.72 -10.87
CA MET A 172 -9.15 12.84 -10.22
C MET A 172 -9.96 11.53 -10.27
N MET A 173 -9.93 10.80 -11.39
CA MET A 173 -10.60 9.48 -11.51
C MET A 173 -9.93 8.40 -10.65
N LEU A 174 -8.61 8.46 -10.49
CA LEU A 174 -7.84 7.53 -9.67
C LEU A 174 -8.04 7.78 -8.16
N ALA A 175 -8.04 9.03 -7.72
CA ALA A 175 -8.14 9.42 -6.30
C ALA A 175 -9.19 8.65 -5.44
N PRO A 176 -10.46 8.46 -5.85
CA PRO A 176 -11.45 7.74 -5.05
C PRO A 176 -11.30 6.21 -5.05
N LYS A 177 -10.57 5.64 -6.02
CA LYS A 177 -10.38 4.19 -6.20
C LYS A 177 -8.99 3.69 -5.80
N GLY A 178 -7.99 4.57 -5.84
CA GLY A 178 -6.58 4.23 -5.80
C GLY A 178 -6.09 3.64 -4.48
N ASP A 179 -5.08 2.78 -4.60
CA ASP A 179 -4.47 2.07 -3.49
C ASP A 179 -3.38 2.88 -2.78
N LYS A 180 -2.84 2.32 -1.69
CA LYS A 180 -1.93 3.02 -0.76
C LYS A 180 -0.77 3.73 -1.45
N LEU A 181 -0.16 3.12 -2.48
CA LEU A 181 0.96 3.71 -3.22
C LEU A 181 0.51 4.84 -4.16
N GLU A 182 -0.63 4.68 -4.82
CA GLU A 182 -1.20 5.66 -5.73
C GLU A 182 -1.69 6.90 -4.95
N ARG A 183 -2.36 6.70 -3.81
CA ARG A 183 -2.71 7.80 -2.90
C ARG A 183 -1.47 8.49 -2.36
N ALA A 184 -0.44 7.75 -1.95
CA ALA A 184 0.81 8.36 -1.49
C ALA A 184 1.51 9.18 -2.59
N ALA A 185 1.45 8.73 -3.85
CA ALA A 185 1.96 9.48 -5.00
C ALA A 185 1.12 10.72 -5.30
N LEU A 186 -0.21 10.62 -5.29
CA LEU A 186 -1.12 11.76 -5.49
C LEU A 186 -1.03 12.78 -4.35
N LEU A 187 -0.81 12.35 -3.10
CA LEU A 187 -0.62 13.22 -1.94
C LEU A 187 0.73 13.95 -1.92
N LYS A 188 1.71 13.57 -2.75
CA LYS A 188 2.91 14.40 -3.00
C LYS A 188 2.62 15.59 -3.94
N ASP A 189 1.53 15.52 -4.71
CA ASP A 189 1.12 16.51 -5.71
C ASP A 189 -0.24 17.10 -5.30
N LEU A 190 -0.22 17.89 -4.21
CA LEU A 190 -1.37 18.39 -3.42
C LEU A 190 -2.27 19.40 -4.18
N ASN A 191 -2.83 18.98 -5.32
CA ASN A 191 -3.88 19.72 -6.00
C ASN A 191 -5.19 19.67 -5.16
N PRO A 192 -5.86 20.81 -4.89
CA PRO A 192 -7.08 20.84 -4.09
C PRO A 192 -8.20 19.90 -4.59
N SER A 193 -8.37 19.81 -5.91
CA SER A 193 -9.43 18.98 -6.51
C SER A 193 -9.18 17.48 -6.33
N VAL A 194 -7.91 17.06 -6.43
CA VAL A 194 -7.49 15.67 -6.19
C VAL A 194 -7.55 15.35 -4.70
N ALA A 195 -7.04 16.23 -3.83
CA ALA A 195 -7.04 16.05 -2.38
C ALA A 195 -8.45 15.89 -1.78
N ARG A 196 -9.43 16.67 -2.25
CA ARG A 196 -10.85 16.52 -1.84
C ARG A 196 -11.44 15.15 -2.21
N LEU A 197 -10.97 14.51 -3.28
CA LEU A 197 -11.40 13.16 -3.69
C LEU A 197 -10.66 12.07 -2.90
N ILE A 198 -9.37 12.26 -2.60
CA ILE A 198 -8.58 11.34 -1.76
C ILE A 198 -9.18 11.22 -0.36
N ILE A 199 -9.61 12.34 0.26
CA ILE A 199 -10.25 12.31 1.59
C ILE A 199 -11.58 11.54 1.59
N ARG A 200 -12.22 11.39 0.43
CA ARG A 200 -13.46 10.60 0.26
C ARG A 200 -13.18 9.13 -0.09
N ASN A 201 -11.94 8.72 -0.31
CA ASN A 201 -11.58 7.34 -0.63
C ASN A 201 -11.88 6.44 0.59
N PRO A 202 -12.65 5.34 0.46
CA PRO A 202 -13.06 4.50 1.58
C PRO A 202 -11.88 3.80 2.28
N ARG A 203 -10.73 3.67 1.61
CA ARG A 203 -9.50 3.04 2.12
C ARG A 203 -8.53 4.04 2.76
N ILE A 204 -8.91 5.31 2.94
CA ILE A 204 -8.03 6.31 3.59
C ILE A 204 -7.93 6.09 5.10
N THR A 205 -6.70 6.12 5.60
CA THR A 205 -6.37 5.91 7.00
C THR A 205 -6.31 7.22 7.79
N ASP A 206 -6.53 7.13 9.10
CA ASP A 206 -6.38 8.27 10.01
C ASP A 206 -4.95 8.84 10.00
N GLN A 207 -3.94 7.99 9.78
CA GLN A 207 -2.54 8.42 9.62
C GLN A 207 -2.33 9.26 8.36
N GLU A 208 -2.92 8.88 7.22
CA GLU A 208 -2.90 9.69 5.99
C GLU A 208 -3.59 11.04 6.22
N ILE A 209 -4.76 11.06 6.86
CA ILE A 209 -5.49 12.29 7.20
C ILE A 209 -4.68 13.18 8.15
N ASN A 210 -4.03 12.62 9.18
CA ASN A 210 -3.20 13.39 10.11
C ASN A 210 -1.98 14.01 9.39
N ARG A 211 -1.34 13.29 8.47
CA ARG A 211 -0.26 13.83 7.62
C ARG A 211 -0.75 15.01 6.79
N ILE A 212 -1.90 14.89 6.12
CA ILE A 212 -2.52 15.98 5.34
C ILE A 212 -2.87 17.18 6.24
N ALA A 213 -3.47 16.94 7.41
CA ALA A 213 -3.85 18.00 8.34
C ALA A 213 -2.63 18.73 8.95
N LYS A 214 -1.50 18.03 9.10
CA LYS A 214 -0.25 18.58 9.64
C LYS A 214 0.57 19.36 8.59
N ASP A 215 0.44 19.02 7.32
CA ASP A 215 1.19 19.68 6.25
C ASP A 215 0.73 21.13 6.03
N VAL A 216 1.68 22.06 6.09
CA VAL A 216 1.49 23.48 5.79
C VAL A 216 1.16 23.68 4.31
N GLY A 217 1.56 22.75 3.43
CA GLY A 217 1.21 22.70 2.02
C GLY A 217 -0.29 22.59 1.77
N THR A 218 -1.05 21.98 2.67
CA THR A 218 -2.47 21.64 2.46
C THR A 218 -3.38 22.86 2.24
N PRO A 219 -4.21 22.85 1.18
CA PRO A 219 -5.19 23.90 0.91
C PRO A 219 -6.26 24.08 2.01
N ALA A 220 -6.76 25.30 2.18
CA ALA A 220 -7.69 25.65 3.27
C ALA A 220 -9.06 24.95 3.16
N ASP A 221 -9.54 24.70 1.95
CA ASP A 221 -10.78 23.98 1.65
C ASP A 221 -10.66 22.47 1.95
N VAL A 222 -9.48 21.91 1.76
CA VAL A 222 -9.14 20.52 2.12
C VAL A 222 -9.16 20.37 3.65
N LEU A 223 -8.55 21.31 4.38
CA LEU A 223 -8.60 21.35 5.85
C LEU A 223 -10.03 21.55 6.39
N ASP A 224 -10.84 22.38 5.72
CA ASP A 224 -12.26 22.57 6.05
C ASP A 224 -13.09 21.30 5.82
N ALA A 225 -12.84 20.56 4.74
CA ALA A 225 -13.48 19.28 4.47
C ALA A 225 -13.14 18.22 5.54
N ILE A 226 -11.88 18.14 6.00
CA ILE A 226 -11.51 17.26 7.11
C ILE A 226 -12.23 17.71 8.40
N GLY A 227 -12.21 19.01 8.70
CA GLY A 227 -12.80 19.58 9.91
C GLY A 227 -14.32 19.55 10.00
N LYS A 228 -15.02 19.30 8.89
CA LYS A 228 -16.48 19.08 8.84
C LYS A 228 -16.88 17.62 9.08
N ASN A 229 -15.97 16.65 8.92
CA ASN A 229 -16.29 15.25 9.12
C ASN A 229 -16.14 14.83 10.60
N ARG A 230 -17.17 14.18 11.13
CA ARG A 230 -17.21 13.72 12.52
C ARG A 230 -16.17 12.63 12.83
N LYS A 231 -15.89 11.70 11.90
CA LYS A 231 -14.89 10.62 12.08
C LYS A 231 -13.50 11.22 12.37
N TRP A 232 -13.06 12.15 11.52
CA TRP A 232 -11.70 12.68 11.61
C TRP A 232 -11.53 13.69 12.76
N ILE A 233 -12.57 14.48 13.09
CA ILE A 233 -12.53 15.38 14.25
C ILE A 233 -12.66 14.68 15.61
N GLN A 234 -13.19 13.45 15.66
CA GLN A 234 -13.14 12.64 16.88
C GLN A 234 -11.69 12.25 17.25
N ASN A 235 -10.83 12.03 16.25
CA ASN A 235 -9.42 11.76 16.47
C ASN A 235 -8.69 13.01 16.98
N LEU A 236 -8.07 12.90 18.16
CA LEU A 236 -7.46 14.01 18.87
C LEU A 236 -6.20 14.55 18.19
N GLU A 237 -5.42 13.70 17.52
CA GLU A 237 -4.24 14.14 16.77
C GLU A 237 -4.65 14.98 15.56
N ILE A 238 -5.62 14.50 14.78
CA ILE A 238 -6.13 15.22 13.60
C ILE A 238 -6.72 16.57 14.03
N LYS A 239 -7.50 16.60 15.11
CA LYS A 239 -8.06 17.84 15.69
C LYS A 239 -6.95 18.83 16.07
N ASN A 240 -5.90 18.37 16.75
CA ASN A 240 -4.74 19.21 17.10
C ASN A 240 -3.98 19.72 15.86
N SER A 241 -3.75 18.85 14.86
CA SER A 241 -3.13 19.23 13.59
C SER A 241 -3.93 20.34 12.88
N ILE A 242 -5.26 20.22 12.82
CA ILE A 242 -6.15 21.24 12.25
C ILE A 242 -6.05 22.57 13.00
N VAL A 243 -6.09 22.58 14.34
CA VAL A 243 -6.01 23.83 15.11
C VAL A 243 -4.66 24.54 14.93
N ARG A 244 -3.57 23.77 14.83
CA ARG A 244 -2.20 24.31 14.72
C ARG A 244 -1.85 24.74 13.29
N ASN A 245 -2.42 24.11 12.27
CA ASN A 245 -2.11 24.43 10.87
C ASN A 245 -2.48 25.89 10.53
N PRO A 246 -1.54 26.69 9.97
CA PRO A 246 -1.80 28.10 9.65
C PRO A 246 -2.82 28.30 8.53
N ARG A 247 -3.03 27.31 7.64
CA ARG A 247 -3.97 27.38 6.52
C ARG A 247 -5.41 26.98 6.87
N THR A 248 -5.65 26.39 8.04
CA THR A 248 -7.02 26.09 8.51
C THR A 248 -7.84 27.38 8.60
N PRO A 249 -9.08 27.47 8.08
CA PRO A 249 -9.94 28.64 8.28
C PRO A 249 -10.08 29.00 9.77
N SER A 250 -9.90 30.28 10.14
CA SER A 250 -9.81 30.66 11.56
C SER A 250 -11.05 30.29 12.37
N GLN A 251 -12.24 30.39 11.79
CA GLN A 251 -13.49 29.99 12.45
C GLN A 251 -13.52 28.50 12.81
N LEU A 252 -12.98 27.64 11.94
CA LEU A 252 -12.86 26.21 12.20
C LEU A 252 -11.83 25.94 13.31
N ALA A 253 -10.65 26.58 13.23
CA ALA A 253 -9.60 26.43 14.24
C ALA A 253 -10.09 26.87 15.64
N LEU A 254 -10.78 28.01 15.76
CA LEU A 254 -11.34 28.50 17.01
C LEU A 254 -12.42 27.55 17.57
N ARG A 255 -13.32 27.04 16.71
CA ARG A 255 -14.33 26.06 17.10
C ARG A 255 -13.71 24.77 17.64
N GLN A 256 -12.68 24.24 17.01
CA GLN A 256 -12.02 23.02 17.47
C GLN A 256 -11.16 23.25 18.72
N LEU A 257 -10.51 24.42 18.84
CA LEU A 257 -9.76 24.83 20.03
C LEU A 257 -10.63 24.81 21.30
N ALA A 258 -11.86 25.32 21.22
CA ALA A 258 -12.79 25.33 22.35
C ALA A 258 -13.15 23.92 22.88
N LEU A 259 -13.02 22.89 22.03
CA LEU A 259 -13.32 21.48 22.33
C LEU A 259 -12.09 20.67 22.80
N LEU A 260 -10.92 21.29 22.92
CA LEU A 260 -9.70 20.65 23.43
C LEU A 260 -9.62 20.64 24.96
N SER A 261 -8.81 19.74 25.51
CA SER A 261 -8.53 19.68 26.94
C SER A 261 -7.68 20.87 27.41
N THR A 262 -7.70 21.19 28.71
CA THR A 262 -6.86 22.25 29.30
C THR A 262 -5.37 22.03 29.05
N LYS A 263 -4.91 20.76 29.08
CA LYS A 263 -3.53 20.39 28.77
C LYS A 263 -3.14 20.78 27.34
N GLU A 264 -3.97 20.45 26.36
CA GLU A 264 -3.69 20.75 24.94
C GLU A 264 -3.78 22.24 24.62
N ILE A 265 -4.77 22.94 25.15
CA ILE A 265 -4.88 24.40 24.99
C ILE A 265 -3.64 25.09 25.59
N SER A 266 -3.10 24.59 26.71
CA SER A 266 -1.83 25.08 27.26
C SER A 266 -0.63 24.81 26.37
N LEU A 267 -0.58 23.68 25.65
CA LEU A 267 0.48 23.39 24.68
C LEU A 267 0.38 24.30 23.45
N ILE A 268 -0.84 24.58 22.98
CA ILE A 268 -1.11 25.47 21.84
C ILE A 268 -0.76 26.93 22.19
N ALA A 269 -1.17 27.42 23.36
CA ALA A 269 -0.86 28.77 23.83
C ALA A 269 0.66 29.05 23.93
N LYS A 270 1.45 28.04 24.29
CA LYS A 270 2.92 28.12 24.40
C LYS A 270 3.65 27.88 23.08
N SER A 271 2.97 27.43 22.02
CA SER A 271 3.62 26.99 20.79
C SER A 271 3.93 28.16 19.86
N GLN A 272 5.16 28.22 19.33
CA GLN A 272 5.53 29.26 18.36
C GLN A 272 4.89 29.06 16.98
N HIS A 273 4.68 27.81 16.55
CA HIS A 273 4.20 27.42 15.22
C HIS A 273 2.66 27.48 15.06
N VAL A 274 2.02 28.44 15.72
CA VAL A 274 0.55 28.65 15.70
C VAL A 274 0.28 30.12 15.39
N ARG A 275 -0.87 30.43 14.78
CA ARG A 275 -1.26 31.83 14.51
C ARG A 275 -1.61 32.57 15.80
N ASP A 276 -1.25 33.84 15.89
CA ASP A 276 -1.39 34.62 17.13
C ASP A 276 -2.84 34.83 17.59
N ASN A 277 -3.80 34.87 16.67
CA ASN A 277 -5.23 34.91 17.04
C ASN A 277 -5.67 33.63 17.77
N ILE A 278 -5.18 32.46 17.35
CA ILE A 278 -5.43 31.17 18.01
C ILE A 278 -4.69 31.12 19.36
N LYS A 279 -3.46 31.63 19.47
CA LYS A 279 -2.74 31.73 20.77
C LYS A 279 -3.49 32.61 21.78
N ARG A 280 -3.94 33.80 21.36
CA ARG A 280 -4.68 34.74 22.21
C ARG A 280 -5.98 34.13 22.74
N GLU A 281 -6.75 33.46 21.87
CA GLU A 281 -7.97 32.77 22.32
C GLU A 281 -7.65 31.57 23.22
N ALA A 282 -6.56 30.83 22.96
CA ALA A 282 -6.13 29.73 23.83
C ALA A 282 -5.81 30.22 25.26
N VAL A 283 -5.08 31.32 25.40
CA VAL A 283 -4.81 31.96 26.71
C VAL A 283 -6.11 32.38 27.39
N LYS A 284 -7.02 33.04 26.67
CA LYS A 284 -8.31 33.48 27.18
C LYS A 284 -9.18 32.31 27.70
N ILE A 285 -9.25 31.20 26.95
CA ILE A 285 -9.98 29.99 27.37
C ILE A 285 -9.35 29.38 28.63
N LEU A 286 -8.02 29.38 28.77
CA LEU A 286 -7.36 28.88 29.98
C LEU A 286 -7.69 29.71 31.22
N THR A 287 -7.66 31.05 31.10
CA THR A 287 -8.05 31.96 32.18
C THR A 287 -9.50 31.72 32.61
N GLN A 288 -10.43 31.69 31.65
CA GLN A 288 -11.86 31.43 31.93
C GLN A 288 -12.13 30.05 32.54
N ARG A 289 -11.37 29.01 32.15
CA ARG A 289 -11.49 27.67 32.75
C ARG A 289 -10.89 27.60 34.16
N ARG A 290 -9.87 28.41 34.47
CA ARG A 290 -9.33 28.55 35.83
C ARG A 290 -10.31 29.26 36.75
N GLU A 291 -10.94 30.33 36.28
CA GLU A 291 -11.93 31.12 37.04
C GLU A 291 -13.25 30.37 37.31
N ARG A 292 -13.54 29.30 36.56
CA ARG A 292 -14.72 28.43 36.76
C ARG A 292 -14.42 27.12 37.49
N GLY A 293 -13.15 26.84 37.76
CA GLY A 293 -12.67 25.57 38.32
C GLY A 293 -11.98 25.71 39.68
N GLY A 294 -11.98 26.93 40.25
CA GLY A 294 -11.74 27.22 41.66
C GLY A 294 -13.01 27.79 42.28
#